data_AF-A0A7D5RCX5-F1
#
_entry.id   AF-A0A7D5RCX5-F1
#
_cell.length_a   1.000
_cell.length_b   1.000
_cell.length_c   1.000
_cell.angle_alpha   90.00
_cell.angle_beta   90.00
_cell.angle_gamma   90.00
#
_symmetry.space_group_name_H-M   'P 1'
#
loop_
_entity.id
_entity.type
_entity.pdbx_description
1 polymer ?
#
loop_
_entity_poly.entity_id
_entity_poly.type
_entity_poly.pdbx_seq_one_letter_code
_entity_poly.pdbx_strand_id
1 'polypeptide(L)'
;MQKQLDETINKNPEKKQVIINSKLINIQSMEFHSLKKIGITVPPFKDECTLIFEGKFGGFSSHVHITIKCDNYLEVFNNLISWRTQFF
;
A
#
# COMPACT_ATOMS: atom_id res chain seq x y z
N MET A 1 14.10 14.38 3.46
CA MET A 1 13.29 13.32 2.81
C MET A 1 12.95 12.18 3.76
N GLN A 2 13.92 11.50 4.37
CA GLN A 2 13.67 10.46 5.39
C GLN A 2 12.88 10.97 6.60
N LYS A 3 13.18 12.18 7.08
CA LYS A 3 12.43 12.83 8.17
C LYS A 3 10.93 12.98 7.85
N GLN A 4 10.60 13.36 6.61
CA GLN A 4 9.20 13.51 6.18
C GLN A 4 8.49 12.16 6.11
N LEU A 5 9.15 11.12 5.58
CA LEU A 5 8.63 9.73 5.57
C LEU A 5 8.33 9.24 6.99
N ASP A 6 9.26 9.50 7.92
CA ASP A 6 9.10 9.15 9.32
C ASP A 6 7.94 9.90 9.97
N GLU A 7 7.87 11.21 9.83
CA GLU A 7 6.83 12.05 10.45
C GLU A 7 5.44 11.81 9.86
N THR A 8 5.35 11.45 8.57
CA THR A 8 4.07 11.33 7.86
C THR A 8 3.54 9.88 7.89
N ILE A 9 4.42 8.89 7.73
CA ILE A 9 4.04 7.48 7.57
C ILE A 9 4.51 6.63 8.74
N ASN A 10 5.83 6.52 8.99
CA ASN A 10 6.36 5.47 9.88
C ASN A 10 6.06 5.70 11.36
N LYS A 11 6.18 6.94 11.83
CA LYS A 11 6.02 7.33 13.26
C LYS A 11 4.70 8.03 13.53
N ASN A 12 3.94 8.34 12.49
CA ASN A 12 2.58 8.85 12.64
C ASN A 12 1.68 7.69 13.13
N PRO A 13 0.92 7.81 14.22
CA PRO A 13 -0.02 6.77 14.64
C PRO A 13 -1.40 6.87 13.95
N GLU A 14 -1.73 8.00 13.31
CA GLU A 14 -3.05 8.24 12.74
C GLU A 14 -3.39 7.34 11.55
N LYS A 15 -4.67 7.14 11.26
CA LYS A 15 -5.07 6.39 10.06
C LYS A 15 -4.53 7.09 8.81
N LYS A 16 -3.82 6.36 7.96
CA LYS A 16 -3.31 6.88 6.69
C LYS A 16 -4.33 6.66 5.59
N GLN A 17 -4.52 7.68 4.76
CA GLN A 17 -5.25 7.53 3.51
C GLN A 17 -4.33 6.90 2.47
N VAL A 18 -4.87 5.93 1.73
CA VAL A 18 -4.18 5.27 0.62
C VAL A 18 -5.06 5.37 -0.61
N ILE A 19 -4.50 5.82 -1.72
CA ILE A 19 -5.18 5.90 -3.02
C ILE A 19 -4.35 5.12 -4.02
N ILE A 20 -4.97 4.18 -4.72
CA ILE A 20 -4.31 3.37 -5.74
C ILE A 20 -4.89 3.77 -7.09
N ASN A 21 -4.02 4.22 -8.00
CA ASN A 21 -4.43 4.63 -9.33
C ASN A 21 -3.45 4.09 -10.38
N SER A 22 -3.94 3.21 -11.26
CA SER A 22 -3.16 2.64 -12.36
C SER A 22 -1.85 2.00 -11.87
N LYS A 23 -0.69 2.63 -12.11
CA LYS A 23 0.63 2.13 -11.67
C LYS A 23 1.23 2.94 -10.50
N LEU A 24 0.42 3.74 -9.82
CA LEU A 24 0.80 4.63 -8.73
C LEU A 24 0.05 4.29 -7.45
N ILE A 25 0.73 4.42 -6.32
CA ILE A 25 0.13 4.31 -4.98
C ILE A 25 0.47 5.58 -4.21
N ASN A 26 -0.55 6.31 -3.77
CA ASN A 26 -0.39 7.47 -2.92
C ASN A 26 -0.70 7.09 -1.47
N ILE A 27 0.24 7.36 -0.56
CA ILE A 27 0.05 7.23 0.89
C ILE A 27 0.16 8.63 1.49
N GLN A 28 -0.98 9.16 1.94
CA GLN A 28 -1.12 10.59 2.24
C GLN A 28 -0.61 11.47 1.08
N SER A 29 0.42 12.28 1.30
CA SER A 29 1.02 13.17 0.28
C SER A 29 2.20 12.54 -0.48
N MET A 30 2.47 11.25 -0.28
CA MET A 30 3.63 10.55 -0.88
C MET A 30 3.19 9.64 -2.02
N GLU A 31 3.70 9.93 -3.23
CA GLU A 31 3.45 9.14 -4.43
C GLU A 31 4.54 8.10 -4.65
N PHE A 32 4.15 6.83 -4.66
CA PHE A 32 5.00 5.70 -5.01
C PHE A 32 4.78 5.31 -6.47
N HIS A 33 5.87 5.22 -7.21
CA HIS A 33 5.90 4.84 -8.63
C HIS A 33 6.86 3.68 -8.88
N SER A 34 6.94 3.20 -10.12
CA SER A 34 7.83 2.08 -10.51
C SER A 34 7.64 0.83 -9.63
N LEU A 35 6.37 0.51 -9.36
CA LEU A 35 5.98 -0.57 -8.45
C LEU A 35 6.41 -1.94 -8.99
N LYS A 36 6.89 -2.81 -8.10
CA LYS A 36 7.29 -4.19 -8.39
C LYS A 36 7.13 -5.09 -7.16
N LYS A 37 7.25 -6.41 -7.35
CA LYS A 37 7.08 -7.42 -6.29
C LYS A 37 5.78 -7.22 -5.47
N ILE A 38 4.67 -7.07 -6.19
CA ILE A 38 3.37 -6.74 -5.60
C ILE A 38 2.72 -8.03 -5.06
N GLY A 39 2.66 -8.12 -3.74
CA GLY A 39 1.97 -9.18 -3.00
C GLY A 39 0.69 -8.65 -2.36
N ILE A 40 -0.38 -9.45 -2.41
CA ILE A 40 -1.64 -9.16 -1.73
C ILE A 40 -1.98 -10.40 -0.91
N THR A 41 -2.19 -10.24 0.40
CA THR A 41 -2.43 -11.35 1.32
C THR A 41 -3.60 -11.07 2.25
N VAL A 42 -4.31 -12.13 2.60
CA VAL A 42 -5.31 -12.17 3.67
C VAL A 42 -4.79 -13.17 4.70
N PRO A 43 -4.39 -12.72 5.90
CA PRO A 43 -3.95 -13.62 6.95
C PRO A 43 -5.09 -14.56 7.39
N PRO A 44 -4.79 -15.83 7.69
CA PRO A 44 -5.81 -16.75 8.22
C PRO A 44 -6.45 -16.20 9.48
N PHE A 45 -7.78 -16.33 9.59
CA PHE A 45 -8.57 -15.97 10.78
C PHE A 45 -8.50 -14.49 11.19
N LYS A 46 -8.22 -13.58 10.24
CA LYS A 46 -8.27 -12.14 10.47
C LYS A 46 -9.03 -11.43 9.37
N ASP A 47 -9.84 -10.45 9.76
CA ASP A 47 -10.55 -9.56 8.84
C ASP A 47 -9.65 -8.42 8.38
N GLU A 48 -8.48 -8.78 7.83
CA GLU A 48 -7.49 -7.83 7.33
C GLU A 48 -6.95 -8.22 5.95
N CYS A 49 -6.62 -7.21 5.16
CA CYS A 49 -5.96 -7.37 3.86
C CYS A 49 -4.64 -6.59 3.91
N THR A 50 -3.56 -7.22 3.44
CA THR A 50 -2.23 -6.60 3.37
C THR A 50 -1.76 -6.52 1.92
N LEU A 51 -1.42 -5.31 1.47
CA LEU A 51 -0.73 -5.02 0.22
C LEU A 51 0.75 -4.79 0.51
N ILE A 52 1.62 -5.52 -0.17
CA ILE A 52 3.07 -5.43 -0.07
C ILE A 52 3.63 -5.08 -1.44
N PHE A 53 4.54 -4.13 -1.53
CA PHE A 53 5.23 -3.81 -2.79
C PHE A 53 6.60 -3.21 -2.55
N GLU A 54 7.43 -3.26 -3.59
CA GLU A 54 8.59 -2.38 -3.72
C GLU A 54 8.23 -1.22 -4.66
N GLY A 55 8.52 0.02 -4.27
CA GLY A 55 8.23 1.21 -5.06
C GLY A 55 9.31 2.27 -4.89
N LYS A 56 9.36 3.23 -5.81
CA LYS A 56 10.23 4.39 -5.70
C LYS A 56 9.46 5.60 -5.18
N PHE A 57 10.08 6.33 -4.27
CA PHE A 57 9.63 7.63 -3.78
C PHE A 57 10.86 8.51 -3.53
N GLY A 58 10.88 9.72 -4.07
CA GLY A 58 11.91 10.69 -3.70
C GLY A 58 13.36 10.30 -4.02
N GLY A 59 13.57 9.53 -5.08
CA GLY A 59 14.89 9.00 -5.43
C GLY A 59 15.32 7.73 -4.67
N PHE A 60 14.54 7.28 -3.68
CA PHE A 60 14.80 6.04 -2.93
C PHE A 60 13.91 4.90 -3.42
N SER A 61 14.38 3.67 -3.21
CA SER A 61 13.54 2.47 -3.33
C SER A 61 13.10 2.03 -1.94
N SER A 62 11.82 1.73 -1.78
CA SER A 62 11.19 1.40 -0.51
C SER A 62 10.43 0.09 -0.63
N HIS A 63 10.48 -0.71 0.44
CA HIS A 63 9.62 -1.87 0.61
C HIS A 63 8.50 -1.48 1.58
N VAL A 64 7.25 -1.55 1.12
CA VAL A 64 6.09 -0.97 1.81
C VAL A 64 5.07 -2.06 2.10
N HIS A 65 4.54 -2.05 3.32
CA HIS A 65 3.45 -2.90 3.78
C HIS A 65 2.28 -2.02 4.18
N ILE A 66 1.13 -2.22 3.56
CA ILE A 66 -0.12 -1.52 3.87
C ILE A 66 -1.13 -2.57 4.34
N THR A 67 -1.50 -2.52 5.61
CA THR A 67 -2.54 -3.38 6.18
C THR A 67 -3.79 -2.57 6.47
N ILE A 68 -4.93 -3.06 6.00
CA ILE A 68 -6.25 -2.54 6.36
C ILE A 68 -7.04 -3.62 7.07
N LYS A 69 -7.64 -3.26 8.21
CA LYS A 69 -8.60 -4.09 8.94
C LYS A 69 -9.99 -3.52 8.72
N CYS A 70 -10.89 -4.29 8.13
CA CYS A 70 -12.26 -3.88 7.86
C CYS A 70 -13.15 -5.11 7.61
N ASP A 71 -14.45 -4.98 7.91
CA ASP A 71 -15.42 -6.08 7.77
C ASP A 71 -15.55 -6.53 6.31
N ASN A 72 -15.36 -5.62 5.35
CA ASN A 72 -15.38 -5.90 3.91
C ASN A 72 -13.98 -6.20 3.31
N TYR A 73 -13.05 -6.77 4.08
CA TYR A 73 -11.68 -7.04 3.62
C TYR A 73 -11.62 -7.91 2.34
N LEU A 74 -12.59 -8.82 2.13
CA LEU A 74 -12.66 -9.65 0.92
C LEU A 74 -12.92 -8.82 -0.35
N GLU A 75 -13.76 -7.79 -0.24
CA GLU A 75 -14.02 -6.86 -1.34
C GLU A 75 -12.74 -6.08 -1.68
N VAL A 76 -12.05 -5.58 -0.65
CA VAL A 76 -10.75 -4.90 -0.80
C VAL A 76 -9.73 -5.82 -1.47
N PHE A 77 -9.63 -7.08 -1.01
CA PHE A 77 -8.76 -8.08 -1.60
C PHE A 77 -9.05 -8.29 -3.09
N ASN A 78 -10.32 -8.51 -3.45
CA ASN A 78 -10.73 -8.72 -4.84
C ASN A 78 -10.41 -7.50 -5.72
N ASN A 79 -10.68 -6.29 -5.23
CA ASN A 79 -10.34 -5.05 -5.93
C ASN A 79 -8.83 -4.90 -6.16
N LEU A 80 -8.01 -5.24 -5.15
CA LEU A 80 -6.56 -5.22 -5.25
C LEU A 80 -6.04 -6.30 -6.23
N ILE A 81 -6.61 -7.51 -6.21
CA ILE A 81 -6.24 -8.58 -7.15
C ILE A 81 -6.58 -8.18 -8.59
N SER A 82 -7.78 -7.62 -8.81
CA SER A 82 -8.20 -7.11 -10.12
C SER A 82 -7.26 -6.00 -10.59
N TRP A 83 -6.98 -5.01 -9.74
CA TRP A 83 -6.04 -3.94 -10.03
C TRP A 83 -4.65 -4.47 -10.40
N ARG A 84 -4.09 -5.39 -9.60
CA ARG A 84 -2.76 -5.96 -9.88
C ARG A 84 -2.76 -6.61 -11.26
N THR A 85 -3.73 -7.47 -11.55
CA THR A 85 -3.84 -8.21 -12.82
C THR A 85 -3.99 -7.28 -14.02
N GLN A 86 -4.65 -6.14 -13.85
CA GLN A 86 -4.85 -5.17 -14.93
C GLN A 86 -3.59 -4.38 -15.27
N PHE A 87 -2.72 -4.09 -14.29
CA PHE A 87 -1.60 -3.17 -14.46
C PHE A 87 -0.20 -3.81 -14.36
N PHE A 88 -0.09 -5.07 -13.88
CA PHE A 88 1.17 -5.78 -13.60
C PHE A 88 1.09 -7.27 -13.93
#